data_AF-A0A7V6LLJ7-F1
#
_entry.id   AF-A0A7V6LLJ7-F1
#
_cell.length_a   1.000
_cell.length_b   1.000
_cell.length_c   1.000
_cell.angle_alpha   90.00
_cell.angle_beta   90.00
_cell.angle_gamma   90.00
#
_symmetry.space_group_name_H-M   'P 1'
#
loop_
_entity.id
_entity.type
_entity.pdbx_description
1 polymer ?
#
loop_
_entity_poly.entity_id
_entity_poly.type
_entity_poly.pdbx_seq_one_letter_code
_entity_poly.pdbx_strand_id
1 'polypeptide(L)'
;MLKKILFSLFIVALSLSLVACGKKVSKEEYDAIVAELEAKKAELDAKNDELAQKNAEIEELKNPTRTYKHDGVYTAFEHSLNNNAPQIVSVSVTIENDEIAGFFIDTLQSTAVKNGEETTGYNFNAKTKKQLGYHYYMFPASGKKVDGVLDVEAYKEWLAENNKKEWFEQANILEQYILENGVEAIEFDGTKPTNVAGVTVSAKDYVELAKKAIQNAKDGKLLAVTGYQDDIIWATATIDKDGIVSNYLIDVLQGQGIVDGTFQFKDKSKQELGYEYYMFPASGKKVDDVLDVDAYKEWLAENNKKEWFEQVAILCAEFEANGPYNMALDNNKFLSVSGVTISDNKYIQVLTQVKANVR
;
A
#
# COMPACT_ATOMS: atom_id res chain seq x y z
N MET A 1 -8.60 20.38 -46.17
CA MET A 1 -8.32 20.84 -47.55
C MET A 1 -7.82 19.74 -48.48
N LEU A 2 -6.90 18.86 -48.04
CA LEU A 2 -6.33 17.78 -48.88
C LEU A 2 -7.38 16.80 -49.46
N LYS A 3 -8.38 16.38 -48.67
CA LYS A 3 -9.48 15.48 -49.10
C LYS A 3 -10.35 16.07 -50.23
N LYS A 4 -10.61 17.38 -50.21
CA LYS A 4 -11.38 18.07 -51.27
C LYS A 4 -10.59 18.13 -52.59
N ILE A 5 -9.26 18.34 -52.51
CA ILE A 5 -8.37 18.41 -53.66
C ILE A 5 -8.24 17.03 -54.34
N LEU A 6 -8.11 15.95 -53.56
CA LEU A 6 -8.06 14.57 -54.09
C LEU A 6 -9.37 14.14 -54.76
N PHE A 7 -10.53 14.51 -54.21
CA PHE A 7 -11.83 14.20 -54.80
C PHE A 7 -12.02 14.93 -56.15
N SER A 8 -11.63 16.21 -56.23
CA SER A 8 -11.63 16.96 -57.48
C SER A 8 -10.65 16.37 -58.52
N LEU A 9 -9.47 15.91 -58.10
CA LEU A 9 -8.51 15.24 -59.00
C LEU A 9 -9.02 13.89 -59.49
N PHE A 10 -9.75 13.13 -58.67
CA PHE A 10 -10.33 11.84 -59.06
C PHE A 10 -11.47 12.00 -60.06
N ILE A 11 -12.34 13.01 -59.87
CA ILE A 11 -13.39 13.37 -60.84
C ILE A 11 -12.77 13.81 -62.17
N VAL A 12 -11.71 14.61 -62.12
CA VAL A 12 -10.97 15.06 -63.32
C VAL A 12 -10.32 13.86 -64.03
N ALA A 13 -9.67 12.93 -63.31
CA ALA A 13 -9.07 11.73 -63.89
C ALA A 13 -10.11 10.76 -64.49
N LEU A 14 -11.26 10.59 -63.83
CA LEU A 14 -12.36 9.75 -64.34
C LEU A 14 -12.93 10.34 -65.64
N SER A 15 -13.12 11.67 -65.67
CA SER A 15 -13.56 12.38 -66.88
C SER A 15 -12.56 12.28 -68.04
N LEU A 16 -11.25 12.30 -67.76
CA LEU A 16 -10.17 12.09 -68.73
C LEU A 16 -10.16 10.66 -69.29
N SER A 17 -10.40 9.64 -68.45
CA SER A 17 -10.45 8.23 -68.89
C SER A 17 -11.67 7.90 -69.77
N LEU A 18 -12.82 8.55 -69.52
CA LEU A 18 -14.04 8.36 -70.32
C LEU A 18 -13.92 9.00 -71.71
N VAL A 19 -13.21 10.14 -71.81
CA VAL A 19 -12.89 10.78 -73.10
C VAL A 19 -11.89 9.97 -73.93
N ALA A 20 -10.93 9.28 -73.29
CA ALA A 20 -9.93 8.46 -73.97
C ALA A 20 -10.48 7.17 -74.60
N CYS A 21 -11.68 6.70 -74.21
CA CYS A 21 -12.29 5.45 -74.69
C CYS A 21 -13.35 5.62 -75.80
N GLY A 22 -13.57 6.83 -76.33
CA GLY A 22 -14.48 7.07 -77.47
C GLY A 22 -15.99 6.93 -77.19
N LYS A 23 -16.39 6.63 -75.95
CA LYS A 23 -17.80 6.67 -75.51
C LYS A 23 -18.16 8.11 -75.11
N LYS A 24 -19.08 8.75 -75.84
CA LYS A 24 -19.72 9.99 -75.39
C LYS A 24 -20.67 9.65 -74.24
N VAL A 25 -20.25 9.93 -73.02
CA VAL A 25 -21.10 9.87 -71.82
C VAL A 25 -22.17 10.95 -71.95
N SER A 26 -23.44 10.58 -71.79
CA SER A 26 -24.53 11.57 -71.81
C SER A 26 -24.46 12.46 -70.56
N LYS A 27 -25.07 13.65 -70.63
CA LYS A 27 -25.16 14.53 -69.44
C LYS A 27 -25.84 13.81 -68.27
N GLU A 28 -26.86 13.00 -68.55
CA GLU A 28 -27.59 12.22 -67.55
C GLU A 28 -26.71 11.15 -66.89
N GLU A 29 -25.86 10.46 -67.66
CA GLU A 29 -24.90 9.49 -67.12
C GLU A 29 -23.83 10.17 -66.25
N TYR A 30 -23.37 11.37 -66.64
CA TYR A 30 -22.42 12.15 -65.84
C TYR A 30 -23.03 12.61 -64.51
N ASP A 31 -24.24 13.20 -64.56
CA ASP A 31 -24.94 13.70 -63.38
C ASP A 31 -25.25 12.55 -62.39
N ALA A 32 -25.56 11.35 -62.90
CA ALA A 32 -25.75 10.14 -62.07
C ALA A 32 -24.46 9.69 -61.37
N ILE A 33 -23.31 9.71 -62.05
CA ILE A 33 -22.00 9.37 -61.46
C ILE A 33 -21.62 10.39 -60.38
N VAL A 34 -21.85 11.69 -60.63
CA VAL A 34 -21.58 12.75 -59.65
C VAL A 34 -22.44 12.53 -58.40
N ALA A 35 -23.73 12.25 -58.57
CA ALA A 35 -24.62 11.97 -57.44
C ALA A 35 -24.18 10.74 -56.62
N GLU A 36 -23.74 9.65 -57.28
CA GLU A 36 -23.20 8.47 -56.60
C GLU A 36 -21.92 8.80 -55.82
N LEU A 37 -21.02 9.59 -56.40
CA LEU A 37 -19.78 10.01 -55.74
C LEU A 37 -20.04 10.95 -54.56
N GLU A 38 -21.00 11.86 -54.68
CA GLU A 38 -21.42 12.74 -53.57
C GLU A 38 -22.06 11.93 -52.43
N ALA A 39 -22.88 10.93 -52.74
CA ALA A 39 -23.43 10.01 -51.75
C ALA A 39 -22.34 9.20 -51.03
N LYS A 40 -21.38 8.63 -51.78
CA LYS A 40 -20.23 7.91 -51.19
C LYS A 40 -19.35 8.82 -50.33
N LYS A 41 -19.19 10.08 -50.73
CA LYS A 41 -18.45 11.06 -49.92
C LYS A 41 -19.18 11.35 -48.61
N ALA A 42 -20.50 11.53 -48.64
CA ALA A 42 -21.30 11.73 -47.42
C ALA A 42 -21.20 10.51 -46.49
N GLU A 43 -21.24 9.29 -47.02
CA GLU A 43 -21.02 8.06 -46.24
C GLU A 43 -19.62 8.01 -45.63
N LEU A 44 -18.58 8.39 -46.38
CA LEU A 44 -17.20 8.43 -45.89
C LEU A 44 -17.01 9.49 -44.81
N ASP A 45 -17.64 10.65 -44.95
CA ASP A 45 -17.61 11.72 -43.94
C ASP A 45 -18.27 11.23 -42.63
N ALA A 46 -19.44 10.59 -42.70
CA ALA A 46 -20.10 9.99 -41.53
C ALA A 46 -19.24 8.91 -40.84
N LYS A 47 -18.57 8.03 -41.60
CA LYS A 47 -17.63 7.05 -41.03
C LYS A 47 -16.41 7.69 -40.37
N ASN A 48 -15.93 8.81 -40.88
CA ASN A 48 -14.84 9.55 -40.25
C ASN A 48 -15.29 10.18 -38.92
N ASP A 49 -16.52 10.67 -38.84
CA ASP A 49 -17.09 11.21 -37.60
C ASP A 49 -17.28 10.11 -36.55
N GLU A 50 -17.78 8.94 -36.94
CA GLU A 50 -17.86 7.75 -36.06
C GLU A 50 -16.47 7.32 -35.56
N LEU A 51 -15.46 7.31 -36.43
CA LEU A 51 -14.10 7.00 -36.05
C LEU A 51 -13.53 8.03 -35.06
N ALA A 52 -13.83 9.33 -35.26
CA ALA A 52 -13.40 10.38 -34.34
C ALA A 52 -14.04 10.22 -32.96
N GLN A 53 -15.34 9.86 -32.88
CA GLN A 53 -16.02 9.56 -31.63
C GLN A 53 -15.41 8.34 -30.92
N LYS A 54 -15.18 7.23 -31.64
CA LYS A 54 -14.53 6.04 -31.06
C LYS A 54 -13.12 6.33 -30.56
N ASN A 55 -12.37 7.16 -31.27
CA ASN A 55 -11.04 7.58 -30.81
C ASN A 55 -11.12 8.42 -29.53
N ALA A 56 -12.13 9.28 -29.39
CA ALA A 56 -12.34 10.03 -28.15
C ALA A 56 -12.69 9.09 -26.98
N GLU A 57 -13.58 8.12 -27.19
CA GLU A 57 -13.90 7.08 -26.18
C GLU A 57 -12.66 6.28 -25.79
N ILE A 58 -11.80 5.91 -26.75
CA ILE A 58 -10.53 5.22 -26.48
C ILE A 58 -9.60 6.08 -25.61
N GLU A 59 -9.51 7.38 -25.87
CA GLU A 59 -8.65 8.27 -25.07
C GLU A 59 -9.19 8.47 -23.64
N GLU A 60 -10.52 8.48 -23.47
CA GLU A 60 -11.15 8.50 -22.14
C GLU A 60 -10.90 7.17 -21.39
N LEU A 61 -11.00 6.03 -22.08
CA LEU A 61 -10.68 4.71 -21.52
C LEU A 61 -9.19 4.56 -21.18
N LYS A 62 -8.29 5.28 -21.86
CA LYS A 62 -6.85 5.31 -21.53
C LYS A 62 -6.53 6.18 -20.32
N ASN A 63 -7.37 7.17 -20.02
CA ASN A 63 -7.17 8.10 -18.91
C ASN A 63 -8.48 8.30 -18.14
N PRO A 64 -9.04 7.24 -17.54
CA PRO A 64 -10.27 7.38 -16.78
C PRO A 64 -10.05 8.38 -15.65
N THR A 65 -11.05 9.21 -15.38
CA THR A 65 -11.04 10.02 -14.15
C THR A 65 -11.19 9.06 -12.99
N ARG A 66 -10.20 9.03 -12.10
CA ARG A 66 -10.16 8.09 -10.96
C ARG A 66 -10.39 8.81 -9.64
N THR A 67 -11.09 8.14 -8.74
CA THR A 67 -11.26 8.52 -7.33
C THR A 67 -10.01 8.18 -6.52
N TYR A 68 -9.43 7.01 -6.79
CA TYR A 68 -8.22 6.52 -6.15
C TYR A 68 -7.06 6.55 -7.12
N LYS A 69 -5.85 6.80 -6.61
CA LYS A 69 -4.69 7.03 -7.47
C LYS A 69 -4.41 5.87 -8.41
N HIS A 70 -4.52 4.64 -7.90
CA HIS A 70 -4.37 3.38 -8.64
C HIS A 70 -5.06 2.23 -7.88
N ASP A 71 -5.35 1.11 -8.54
CA ASP A 71 -5.78 -0.12 -7.87
C ASP A 71 -4.65 -0.69 -7.00
N GLY A 72 -5.00 -1.28 -5.86
CA GLY A 72 -4.01 -1.76 -4.91
C GLY A 72 -4.53 -1.91 -3.48
N VAL A 73 -3.60 -2.22 -2.58
CA VAL A 73 -3.85 -2.37 -1.15
C VAL A 73 -3.17 -1.22 -0.40
N TYR A 74 -3.97 -0.37 0.22
CA TYR A 74 -3.48 0.81 0.95
C TYR A 74 -3.66 0.59 2.43
N THR A 75 -2.56 0.71 3.19
CA THR A 75 -2.55 0.41 4.62
C THR A 75 -2.30 1.67 5.43
N ALA A 76 -2.98 1.80 6.56
CA ALA A 76 -2.62 2.71 7.63
C ALA A 76 -2.35 1.89 8.89
N PHE A 77 -1.43 2.37 9.73
CA PHE A 77 -1.16 1.74 11.02
C PHE A 77 -0.95 2.79 12.10
N GLU A 78 -1.06 2.34 13.34
CA GLU A 78 -0.58 3.04 14.52
C GLU A 78 0.03 2.04 15.50
N HIS A 79 0.75 2.54 16.49
CA HIS A 79 1.23 1.75 17.60
C HIS A 79 0.50 2.13 18.90
N SER A 80 0.27 1.16 19.75
CA SER A 80 -0.36 1.36 21.05
C SER A 80 0.15 0.33 22.06
N LEU A 81 -0.31 0.42 23.30
CA LEU A 81 -0.04 -0.57 24.33
C LEU A 81 -1.29 -1.39 24.61
N ASN A 82 -1.14 -2.71 24.77
CA ASN A 82 -2.16 -3.59 25.31
C ASN A 82 -1.60 -4.29 26.56
N ASN A 83 -2.19 -4.02 27.72
CA ASN A 83 -1.66 -4.47 29.02
C ASN A 83 -0.16 -4.17 29.17
N ASN A 84 0.22 -2.90 28.94
CA ASN A 84 1.59 -2.39 29.01
C ASN A 84 2.59 -2.96 27.97
N ALA A 85 2.15 -3.85 27.08
CA ALA A 85 2.97 -4.44 26.02
C ALA A 85 2.72 -3.73 24.67
N PRO A 86 3.75 -3.49 23.84
CA PRO A 86 3.57 -2.85 22.54
C PRO A 86 2.74 -3.71 21.58
N GLN A 87 1.94 -3.05 20.76
CA GLN A 87 1.24 -3.65 19.62
C GLN A 87 1.20 -2.69 18.43
N ILE A 88 1.10 -3.25 17.22
CA ILE A 88 0.84 -2.53 15.98
C ILE A 88 -0.60 -2.82 15.58
N VAL A 89 -1.38 -1.78 15.36
CA VAL A 89 -2.75 -1.89 14.84
C VAL A 89 -2.74 -1.38 13.41
N SER A 90 -3.31 -2.14 12.48
CA SER A 90 -3.33 -1.77 11.06
C SER A 90 -4.67 -2.04 10.42
N VAL A 91 -5.05 -1.17 9.48
CA VAL A 91 -6.18 -1.39 8.58
C VAL A 91 -5.74 -1.15 7.15
N SER A 92 -6.06 -2.11 6.28
CA SER A 92 -5.85 -2.02 4.85
C SER A 92 -7.19 -1.88 4.13
N VAL A 93 -7.22 -1.06 3.07
CA VAL A 93 -8.32 -1.00 2.11
C VAL A 93 -7.82 -1.52 0.77
N THR A 94 -8.62 -2.36 0.13
CA THR A 94 -8.35 -2.86 -1.22
C THR A 94 -9.16 -2.05 -2.22
N ILE A 95 -8.49 -1.51 -3.23
CA ILE A 95 -9.11 -0.82 -4.36
C ILE A 95 -8.99 -1.71 -5.60
N GLU A 96 -10.13 -1.97 -6.25
CA GLU A 96 -10.22 -2.67 -7.54
C GLU A 96 -11.18 -1.93 -8.45
N ASN A 97 -10.77 -1.70 -9.70
CA ASN A 97 -11.56 -0.96 -10.69
C ASN A 97 -12.04 0.41 -10.17
N ASP A 98 -11.16 1.11 -9.45
CA ASP A 98 -11.46 2.41 -8.81
C ASP A 98 -12.59 2.39 -7.75
N GLU A 99 -12.92 1.21 -7.22
CA GLU A 99 -13.88 1.03 -6.14
C GLU A 99 -13.24 0.35 -4.92
N ILE A 100 -13.80 0.58 -3.73
CA ILE A 100 -13.38 -0.15 -2.54
C ILE A 100 -13.92 -1.58 -2.63
N ALA A 101 -13.02 -2.55 -2.78
CA ALA A 101 -13.36 -3.97 -2.85
C ALA A 101 -13.35 -4.66 -1.48
N GLY A 102 -12.70 -4.08 -0.47
CA GLY A 102 -12.70 -4.67 0.87
C GLY A 102 -11.80 -3.97 1.88
N PHE A 103 -11.98 -4.36 3.14
CA PHE A 103 -11.15 -3.92 4.27
C PHE A 103 -10.49 -5.13 4.93
N PHE A 104 -9.34 -4.88 5.56
CA PHE A 104 -8.63 -5.87 6.37
C PHE A 104 -8.06 -5.21 7.62
N ILE A 105 -8.62 -5.53 8.77
CA ILE A 105 -8.24 -5.07 10.11
C ILE A 105 -7.36 -6.14 10.74
N ASP A 106 -6.22 -5.73 11.29
CA ASP A 106 -5.32 -6.64 12.01
C ASP A 106 -4.62 -5.97 13.19
N THR A 107 -4.05 -6.80 14.05
CA THR A 107 -3.22 -6.35 15.17
C THR A 107 -2.06 -7.31 15.38
N LEU A 108 -0.83 -6.80 15.32
CA LEU A 108 0.38 -7.52 15.72
C LEU A 108 0.71 -7.20 17.17
N GLN A 109 0.54 -8.17 18.06
CA GLN A 109 0.87 -8.01 19.48
C GLN A 109 2.27 -8.50 19.78
N SER A 110 2.83 -8.04 20.91
CA SER A 110 4.05 -8.57 21.48
C SER A 110 3.79 -9.49 22.68
N THR A 111 4.79 -10.30 23.01
CA THR A 111 4.84 -11.13 24.21
C THR A 111 6.00 -10.69 25.09
N ALA A 112 5.77 -10.68 26.42
CA ALA A 112 6.80 -10.37 27.41
C ALA A 112 7.98 -11.35 27.33
N VAL A 113 9.19 -10.80 27.31
CA VAL A 113 10.44 -11.53 27.55
C VAL A 113 10.68 -11.53 29.05
N LYS A 114 10.82 -12.72 29.64
CA LYS A 114 10.96 -12.89 31.09
C LYS A 114 12.34 -13.38 31.49
N ASN A 115 12.87 -12.83 32.58
CA ASN A 115 14.00 -13.38 33.33
C ASN A 115 13.52 -13.71 34.75
N GLY A 116 13.15 -14.98 34.99
CA GLY A 116 12.39 -15.35 36.17
C GLY A 116 10.98 -14.76 36.15
N GLU A 117 10.60 -14.04 37.20
CA GLU A 117 9.29 -13.36 37.29
C GLU A 117 9.30 -11.95 36.68
N GLU A 118 10.48 -11.38 36.45
CA GLU A 118 10.66 -10.04 35.91
C GLU A 118 10.48 -10.01 34.39
N THR A 119 9.76 -9.00 33.89
CA THR A 119 9.68 -8.73 32.44
C THR A 119 10.83 -7.81 32.06
N THR A 120 11.75 -8.32 31.23
CA THR A 120 12.96 -7.60 30.80
C THR A 120 12.84 -6.98 29.42
N GLY A 121 11.72 -7.19 28.73
CA GLY A 121 11.46 -6.64 27.40
C GLY A 121 10.23 -7.26 26.76
N TYR A 122 10.03 -6.97 25.47
CA TYR A 122 8.94 -7.51 24.67
C TYR A 122 9.45 -7.92 23.29
N ASN A 123 8.84 -8.95 22.71
CA ASN A 123 9.07 -9.35 21.33
C ASN A 123 7.73 -9.38 20.58
N PHE A 124 7.63 -8.68 19.46
CA PHE A 124 6.50 -8.85 18.53
C PHE A 124 6.36 -10.33 18.14
N ASN A 125 5.11 -10.79 18.13
CA ASN A 125 4.78 -12.18 17.82
C ASN A 125 5.06 -12.49 16.34
N ALA A 126 5.25 -13.76 16.00
CA ALA A 126 5.41 -14.17 14.60
C ALA A 126 4.09 -14.07 13.80
N LYS A 127 2.94 -14.16 14.48
CA LYS A 127 1.60 -14.12 13.90
C LYS A 127 0.80 -12.97 14.50
N THR A 128 -0.01 -12.33 13.66
CA THR A 128 -1.01 -11.34 14.07
C THR A 128 -2.24 -12.01 14.69
N LYS A 129 -3.13 -11.23 15.32
CA LYS A 129 -4.41 -11.73 15.83
C LYS A 129 -5.24 -12.39 14.73
N LYS A 130 -5.30 -11.79 13.53
CA LYS A 130 -6.07 -12.36 12.42
C LYS A 130 -5.46 -13.65 11.90
N GLN A 131 -4.12 -13.73 11.83
CA GLN A 131 -3.41 -14.96 11.44
C GLN A 131 -3.51 -16.08 12.48
N LEU A 132 -3.67 -15.75 13.76
CA LEU A 132 -3.94 -16.74 14.81
C LEU A 132 -5.35 -17.31 14.70
N GLY A 133 -6.33 -16.52 14.26
CA GLY A 133 -7.72 -16.96 14.19
C GLY A 133 -8.20 -17.43 15.57
N TYR A 134 -8.77 -18.64 15.64
CA TYR A 134 -9.19 -19.25 16.90
C TYR A 134 -8.04 -19.60 17.86
N HIS A 135 -6.78 -19.62 17.40
CA HIS A 135 -5.63 -19.79 18.28
C HIS A 135 -5.26 -18.50 19.04
N TYR A 136 -5.99 -17.40 18.84
CA TYR A 136 -5.77 -16.18 19.62
C TYR A 136 -6.30 -16.30 21.06
N TYR A 137 -7.44 -16.99 21.24
CA TYR A 137 -8.09 -17.21 22.52
C TYR A 137 -8.38 -15.89 23.29
N MET A 138 -9.12 -14.96 22.68
CA MET A 138 -9.44 -13.66 23.30
C MET A 138 -10.11 -13.78 24.68
N PHE A 139 -10.82 -14.88 24.95
CA PHE A 139 -11.44 -15.15 26.24
C PHE A 139 -10.56 -16.12 27.06
N PRO A 140 -9.83 -15.64 28.09
CA PRO A 140 -8.66 -16.34 28.60
C PRO A 140 -8.91 -17.56 29.53
N ALA A 141 -10.11 -18.11 29.63
CA ALA A 141 -10.36 -19.25 30.53
C ALA A 141 -11.55 -20.15 30.14
N SER A 142 -11.84 -20.24 28.85
CA SER A 142 -13.01 -20.94 28.37
C SER A 142 -12.65 -21.99 27.33
N GLY A 143 -12.83 -23.26 27.67
CA GLY A 143 -12.54 -24.40 26.80
C GLY A 143 -11.71 -25.47 27.51
N LYS A 144 -11.81 -26.71 27.04
CA LYS A 144 -11.02 -27.84 27.53
C LYS A 144 -9.56 -27.65 27.13
N LYS A 145 -8.63 -27.89 28.05
CA LYS A 145 -7.19 -27.97 27.71
C LYS A 145 -6.80 -29.39 27.33
N VAL A 146 -5.96 -29.52 26.31
CA VAL A 146 -5.24 -30.74 25.92
C VAL A 146 -3.74 -30.40 26.02
N ASP A 147 -3.02 -31.11 26.89
CA ASP A 147 -1.59 -30.88 27.17
C ASP A 147 -1.24 -29.42 27.51
N GLY A 148 -2.13 -28.74 28.25
CA GLY A 148 -1.95 -27.35 28.68
C GLY A 148 -2.35 -26.30 27.66
N VAL A 149 -2.68 -26.68 26.43
CA VAL A 149 -3.16 -25.80 25.34
C VAL A 149 -4.69 -25.91 25.22
N LEU A 150 -5.38 -24.82 24.92
CA LEU A 150 -6.82 -24.87 24.66
C LEU A 150 -7.12 -25.65 23.39
N ASP A 151 -8.01 -26.64 23.49
CA ASP A 151 -8.54 -27.33 22.33
C ASP A 151 -9.38 -26.37 21.49
N VAL A 152 -9.03 -26.22 20.21
CA VAL A 152 -9.66 -25.23 19.32
C VAL A 152 -11.13 -25.54 19.09
N GLU A 153 -11.50 -26.81 18.95
CA GLU A 153 -12.89 -27.19 18.68
C GLU A 153 -13.75 -26.98 19.92
N ALA A 154 -13.29 -27.41 21.11
CA ALA A 154 -13.98 -27.12 22.36
C ALA A 154 -14.09 -25.62 22.64
N TYR A 155 -13.10 -24.82 22.21
CA TYR A 155 -13.16 -23.36 22.30
C TYR A 155 -14.23 -22.77 21.38
N LYS A 156 -14.32 -23.22 20.13
CA LYS A 156 -15.37 -22.81 19.19
C LYS A 156 -16.77 -23.16 19.70
N GLU A 157 -16.95 -24.37 20.23
CA GLU A 157 -18.21 -24.79 20.85
C GLU A 157 -18.58 -23.88 22.01
N TRP A 158 -17.63 -23.60 22.91
CA TRP A 158 -17.86 -22.69 24.02
C TRP A 158 -18.24 -21.28 23.56
N LEU A 159 -17.58 -20.74 22.51
CA LEU A 159 -17.93 -19.43 21.94
C LEU A 159 -19.39 -19.42 21.49
N ALA A 160 -19.84 -20.47 20.78
CA ALA A 160 -21.22 -20.59 20.32
C ALA A 160 -22.22 -20.67 21.48
N GLU A 161 -21.96 -21.51 22.49
CA GLU A 161 -22.80 -21.69 23.68
C GLU A 161 -22.94 -20.40 24.50
N ASN A 162 -21.91 -19.57 24.51
CA ASN A 162 -21.86 -18.34 25.30
C ASN A 162 -22.17 -17.09 24.48
N ASN A 163 -22.61 -17.26 23.22
CA ASN A 163 -22.89 -16.18 22.27
C ASN A 163 -21.72 -15.17 22.19
N LYS A 164 -20.51 -15.70 22.10
CA LYS A 164 -19.26 -14.97 21.94
C LYS A 164 -18.69 -15.17 20.55
N LYS A 165 -17.85 -14.23 20.14
CA LYS A 165 -17.12 -14.25 18.87
C LYS A 165 -15.66 -13.97 19.16
N GLU A 166 -14.77 -14.72 18.52
CA GLU A 166 -13.34 -14.44 18.58
C GLU A 166 -13.05 -13.07 17.94
N TRP A 167 -11.94 -12.44 18.32
CA TRP A 167 -11.55 -11.12 17.84
C TRP A 167 -11.59 -11.00 16.32
N PHE A 168 -11.08 -11.99 15.57
CA PHE A 168 -11.05 -11.93 14.10
C PHE A 168 -12.44 -12.02 13.48
N GLU A 169 -13.38 -12.73 14.11
CA GLU A 169 -14.77 -12.80 13.65
C GLU A 169 -15.45 -11.44 13.83
N GLN A 170 -15.18 -10.77 14.95
CA GLN A 170 -15.68 -9.41 15.20
C GLN A 170 -15.06 -8.41 14.22
N ALA A 171 -13.76 -8.52 13.93
CA ALA A 171 -13.07 -7.70 12.93
C ALA A 171 -13.68 -7.89 11.53
N ASN A 172 -13.96 -9.13 11.12
CA ASN A 172 -14.60 -9.42 9.83
C ASN A 172 -16.01 -8.82 9.73
N ILE A 173 -16.79 -8.85 10.81
CA ILE A 173 -18.12 -8.21 10.84
C ILE A 173 -17.99 -6.70 10.66
N LEU A 174 -17.01 -6.09 11.34
CA LEU A 174 -16.74 -4.66 11.22
C LEU A 174 -16.29 -4.28 9.81
N GLU A 175 -15.38 -5.05 9.20
CA GLU A 175 -14.93 -4.87 7.82
C GLU A 175 -16.09 -4.90 6.82
N GLN A 176 -16.97 -5.89 6.94
CA GLN A 176 -18.14 -6.03 6.08
C GLN A 176 -19.11 -4.85 6.27
N TYR A 177 -19.34 -4.44 7.51
CA TYR A 177 -20.21 -3.30 7.79
C TYR A 177 -19.68 -2.00 7.16
N ILE A 178 -18.37 -1.74 7.28
CA ILE A 178 -17.72 -0.58 6.67
C ILE A 178 -17.81 -0.66 5.14
N LEU A 179 -17.63 -1.84 4.55
CA LEU A 179 -17.74 -2.04 3.11
C LEU A 179 -19.15 -1.72 2.59
N GLU A 180 -20.18 -2.18 3.29
CA GLU A 180 -21.58 -2.02 2.87
C GLU A 180 -22.14 -0.62 3.14
N ASN A 181 -21.75 0.02 4.24
CA ASN A 181 -22.38 1.24 4.74
C ASN A 181 -21.47 2.47 4.68
N GLY A 182 -20.17 2.27 4.42
CA GLY A 182 -19.15 3.30 4.49
C GLY A 182 -18.61 3.52 5.92
N VAL A 183 -17.36 3.99 5.99
CA VAL A 183 -16.62 4.18 7.25
C VAL A 183 -17.24 5.23 8.18
N GLU A 184 -18.00 6.18 7.64
CA GLU A 184 -18.67 7.24 8.41
C GLU A 184 -20.00 6.78 9.03
N ALA A 185 -20.49 5.59 8.70
CA ALA A 185 -21.78 5.09 9.20
C ALA A 185 -21.71 4.49 10.61
N ILE A 186 -20.52 4.30 11.18
CA ILE A 186 -20.38 3.66 12.49
C ILE A 186 -20.69 4.65 13.61
N GLU A 187 -21.62 4.25 14.47
CA GLU A 187 -21.97 4.97 15.69
C GLU A 187 -21.27 4.35 16.89
N PHE A 188 -20.87 5.18 17.85
CA PHE A 188 -20.08 4.75 19.02
C PHE A 188 -20.72 5.13 20.35
N ASP A 189 -20.60 4.22 21.31
CA ASP A 189 -20.67 4.51 22.75
C ASP A 189 -19.25 4.33 23.33
N GLY A 190 -18.60 5.45 23.62
CA GLY A 190 -17.17 5.48 23.94
C GLY A 190 -16.31 5.01 22.76
N THR A 191 -15.69 3.83 22.90
CA THR A 191 -14.83 3.21 21.86
C THR A 191 -15.50 2.04 21.16
N LYS A 192 -16.70 1.63 21.59
CA LYS A 192 -17.40 0.45 21.07
C LYS A 192 -18.50 0.84 20.11
N PRO A 193 -18.68 0.12 18.99
CA PRO A 193 -19.73 0.43 18.04
C PRO A 193 -21.09 0.03 18.60
N THR A 194 -22.13 0.85 18.37
CA THR A 194 -23.50 0.61 18.84
C THR A 194 -24.40 0.01 17.78
N ASN A 195 -24.11 0.27 16.51
CA ASN A 195 -24.94 -0.12 15.36
C ASN A 195 -24.35 -1.29 14.54
N VAL A 196 -23.23 -1.87 14.99
CA VAL A 196 -22.60 -3.04 14.35
C VAL A 196 -22.84 -4.29 15.21
N ALA A 197 -23.90 -5.02 14.91
CA ALA A 197 -24.31 -6.19 15.69
C ALA A 197 -23.21 -7.26 15.74
N GLY A 198 -22.88 -7.72 16.94
CA GLY A 198 -21.87 -8.77 17.15
C GLY A 198 -20.43 -8.25 17.35
N VAL A 199 -20.19 -6.95 17.24
CA VAL A 199 -18.89 -6.33 17.55
C VAL A 199 -18.95 -5.73 18.95
N THR A 200 -18.09 -6.23 19.84
CA THR A 200 -18.05 -5.85 21.27
C THR A 200 -16.70 -5.30 21.71
N VAL A 201 -15.69 -5.44 20.85
CA VAL A 201 -14.35 -4.85 21.03
C VAL A 201 -14.38 -3.35 20.77
N SER A 202 -13.40 -2.62 21.33
CA SER A 202 -13.14 -1.25 20.92
C SER A 202 -12.82 -1.23 19.42
N ALA A 203 -13.49 -0.38 18.66
CA ALA A 203 -13.37 -0.30 17.20
C ALA A 203 -12.99 1.09 16.68
N LYS A 204 -12.98 2.11 17.54
CA LYS A 204 -12.72 3.50 17.14
C LYS A 204 -11.41 3.66 16.37
N ASP A 205 -10.33 3.08 16.90
CA ASP A 205 -9.01 3.13 16.29
C ASP A 205 -8.98 2.44 14.91
N TYR A 206 -9.68 1.31 14.76
CA TYR A 206 -9.81 0.65 13.46
C TYR A 206 -10.54 1.52 12.43
N VAL A 207 -11.59 2.22 12.85
CA VAL A 207 -12.36 3.12 11.96
C VAL A 207 -11.51 4.33 11.53
N GLU A 208 -10.76 4.92 12.45
CA GLU A 208 -9.84 6.02 12.12
C GLU A 208 -8.71 5.58 11.19
N LEU A 209 -8.17 4.37 11.37
CA LEU A 209 -7.20 3.79 10.45
C LEU A 209 -7.82 3.45 9.09
N ALA A 210 -9.07 2.99 9.03
CA ALA A 210 -9.78 2.77 7.77
C ALA A 210 -9.90 4.07 6.97
N LYS A 211 -10.24 5.19 7.62
CA LYS A 211 -10.27 6.53 7.00
C LYS A 211 -8.90 6.92 6.45
N LYS A 212 -7.83 6.73 7.25
CA LYS A 212 -6.45 7.00 6.81
C LYS A 212 -6.02 6.11 5.65
N ALA A 213 -6.42 4.84 5.63
CA ALA A 213 -6.13 3.91 4.54
C ALA A 213 -6.84 4.32 3.23
N ILE A 214 -8.09 4.76 3.30
CA ILE A 214 -8.83 5.35 2.17
C ILE A 214 -8.14 6.62 1.67
N GLN A 215 -7.67 7.47 2.59
CA GLN A 215 -6.94 8.69 2.22
C GLN A 215 -5.60 8.35 1.55
N ASN A 216 -4.86 7.36 2.07
CA ASN A 216 -3.64 6.85 1.43
C ASN A 216 -3.93 6.34 0.00
N ALA A 217 -5.08 5.71 -0.26
CA ALA A 217 -5.49 5.29 -1.60
C ALA A 217 -5.73 6.46 -2.56
N LYS A 218 -6.35 7.55 -2.08
CA LYS A 218 -6.54 8.78 -2.85
C LYS A 218 -5.21 9.48 -3.15
N ASP A 219 -4.31 9.51 -2.18
CA ASP A 219 -3.02 10.17 -2.27
C ASP A 219 -1.97 9.33 -3.03
N GLY A 220 -2.24 8.05 -3.28
CA GLY A 220 -1.27 7.12 -3.87
C GLY A 220 -0.13 6.77 -2.92
N LYS A 221 -0.38 6.72 -1.62
CA LYS A 221 0.62 6.40 -0.60
C LYS A 221 0.56 4.93 -0.24
N LEU A 222 1.55 4.17 -0.69
CA LEU A 222 1.73 2.77 -0.32
C LEU A 222 2.43 2.66 1.04
N LEU A 223 2.06 1.67 1.84
CA LEU A 223 2.64 1.42 3.15
C LEU A 223 2.64 -0.08 3.47
N ALA A 224 3.72 -0.56 4.08
CA ALA A 224 3.77 -1.84 4.77
C ALA A 224 4.51 -1.69 6.10
N VAL A 225 4.06 -2.43 7.13
CA VAL A 225 4.60 -2.35 8.50
C VAL A 225 4.79 -3.75 9.09
N THR A 226 5.79 -3.89 9.95
CA THR A 226 6.08 -5.12 10.71
C THR A 226 6.74 -4.78 12.05
N GLY A 227 6.81 -5.78 12.94
CA GLY A 227 7.55 -5.70 14.18
C GLY A 227 8.80 -6.60 14.17
N TYR A 228 9.84 -6.18 14.87
CA TYR A 228 11.02 -6.99 15.13
C TYR A 228 11.58 -6.68 16.51
N GLN A 229 11.69 -7.71 17.36
CA GLN A 229 11.93 -7.51 18.79
C GLN A 229 10.90 -6.51 19.34
N ASP A 230 11.33 -5.38 19.87
CA ASP A 230 10.51 -4.28 20.36
C ASP A 230 10.50 -3.05 19.42
N ASP A 231 11.12 -3.16 18.24
CA ASP A 231 11.14 -2.12 17.21
C ASP A 231 9.97 -2.30 16.22
N ILE A 232 9.43 -1.17 15.73
CA ILE A 232 8.48 -1.13 14.62
C ILE A 232 9.22 -0.67 13.37
N ILE A 233 9.05 -1.41 12.27
CA ILE A 233 9.73 -1.18 11.00
C ILE A 233 8.67 -1.03 9.92
N TRP A 234 8.73 0.03 9.12
CA TRP A 234 7.82 0.22 8.00
C TRP A 234 8.52 0.76 6.78
N ALA A 235 7.89 0.55 5.63
CA ALA A 235 8.25 1.22 4.40
C ALA A 235 7.05 1.94 3.80
N THR A 236 7.32 3.04 3.10
CA THR A 236 6.35 3.76 2.29
C THR A 236 6.87 3.97 0.88
N ALA A 237 5.96 4.16 -0.08
CA ALA A 237 6.28 4.62 -1.42
C ALA A 237 5.08 5.40 -1.99
N THR A 238 5.27 6.06 -3.13
CA THR A 238 4.19 6.70 -3.89
C THR A 238 3.92 5.95 -5.18
N ILE A 239 2.65 5.81 -5.55
CA ILE A 239 2.20 5.25 -6.83
C ILE A 239 1.54 6.35 -7.67
N ASP A 240 1.81 6.37 -8.97
CA ASP A 240 1.11 7.25 -9.90
C ASP A 240 -0.11 6.56 -10.56
N LYS A 241 -0.80 7.30 -11.43
CA LYS A 241 -2.00 6.79 -12.11
C LYS A 241 -1.71 5.64 -13.08
N ASP A 242 -0.45 5.45 -13.47
CA ASP A 242 0.00 4.46 -14.43
C ASP A 242 0.60 3.23 -13.72
N GLY A 243 0.52 3.19 -12.38
CA GLY A 243 0.98 2.08 -11.56
C GLY A 243 2.47 2.13 -11.26
N ILE A 244 3.16 3.22 -11.60
CA ILE A 244 4.60 3.36 -11.38
C ILE A 244 4.84 3.75 -9.93
N VAL A 245 5.62 2.93 -9.23
CA VAL A 245 6.00 3.15 -7.83
C VAL A 245 7.37 3.80 -7.74
N SER A 246 7.48 4.84 -6.93
CA SER A 246 8.71 5.61 -6.67
C SER A 246 8.75 6.13 -5.23
N ASN A 247 9.86 6.77 -4.84
CA ASN A 247 10.05 7.40 -3.53
C ASN A 247 9.94 6.41 -2.37
N TYR A 248 10.58 5.25 -2.50
CA TYR A 248 10.67 4.28 -1.41
C TYR A 248 11.40 4.90 -0.21
N LEU A 249 10.85 4.68 0.98
CA LEU A 249 11.41 5.12 2.25
C LEU A 249 11.23 4.02 3.28
N ILE A 250 12.28 3.71 4.04
CA ILE A 250 12.21 2.84 5.22
C ILE A 250 12.36 3.72 6.46
N ASP A 251 11.61 3.36 7.51
CA ASP A 251 11.74 3.98 8.82
C ASP A 251 11.58 2.96 9.95
N VAL A 252 12.11 3.30 11.12
CA VAL A 252 12.15 2.46 12.32
C VAL A 252 11.85 3.30 13.55
N LEU A 253 10.84 2.91 14.32
CA LEU A 253 10.56 3.43 15.65
C LEU A 253 11.04 2.42 16.68
N GLN A 254 11.97 2.84 17.52
CA GLN A 254 12.65 1.92 18.43
C GLN A 254 11.99 1.82 19.79
N GLY A 255 12.09 0.63 20.39
CA GLY A 255 11.85 0.46 21.82
C GLY A 255 12.82 1.29 22.66
N GLN A 256 12.33 1.80 23.80
CA GLN A 256 13.11 2.50 24.81
C GLN A 256 13.22 1.71 26.13
N GLY A 257 12.60 0.52 26.17
CA GLY A 257 12.58 -0.35 27.34
C GLY A 257 11.32 -0.16 28.19
N ILE A 258 11.41 -0.55 29.46
CA ILE A 258 10.28 -0.58 30.40
C ILE A 258 10.54 0.42 31.53
N VAL A 259 9.58 1.31 31.77
CA VAL A 259 9.59 2.28 32.86
C VAL A 259 8.33 2.07 33.68
N ASP A 260 8.48 1.85 35.00
CA ASP A 260 7.35 1.59 35.92
C ASP A 260 6.40 0.50 35.43
N GLY A 261 6.96 -0.58 34.88
CA GLY A 261 6.20 -1.72 34.35
C GLY A 261 5.45 -1.45 33.04
N THR A 262 5.73 -0.32 32.38
CA THR A 262 5.13 0.08 31.10
C THR A 262 6.19 0.21 30.02
N PHE A 263 5.98 -0.47 28.89
CA PHE A 263 6.86 -0.31 27.74
C PHE A 263 6.78 1.10 27.14
N GLN A 264 7.92 1.63 26.69
CA GLN A 264 7.99 2.92 26.00
C GLN A 264 8.69 2.76 24.64
N PHE A 265 8.17 3.45 23.64
CA PHE A 265 8.91 3.73 22.40
C PHE A 265 9.74 5.00 22.57
N LYS A 266 10.75 5.19 21.72
CA LYS A 266 11.38 6.49 21.50
C LYS A 266 10.34 7.50 20.99
N ASP A 267 10.56 8.79 21.26
CA ASP A 267 9.67 9.86 20.80
C ASP A 267 9.73 10.11 19.29
N LYS A 268 10.88 9.83 18.68
CA LYS A 268 11.16 10.03 17.26
C LYS A 268 11.65 8.73 16.62
N SER A 269 11.27 8.51 15.37
CA SER A 269 11.82 7.44 14.54
C SER A 269 13.27 7.75 14.11
N LYS A 270 13.95 6.74 13.53
CA LYS A 270 15.30 6.94 12.98
C LYS A 270 15.32 7.92 11.82
N GLN A 271 14.27 7.96 10.98
CA GLN A 271 14.21 9.00 9.95
C GLN A 271 13.97 10.38 10.53
N GLU A 272 13.08 10.53 11.51
CA GLU A 272 12.81 11.82 12.14
C GLU A 272 14.02 12.41 12.86
N LEU A 273 14.88 11.54 13.40
CA LEU A 273 16.16 11.93 14.02
C LEU A 273 17.19 12.37 12.97
N GLY A 274 17.26 11.71 11.81
CA GLY A 274 18.29 11.98 10.81
C GLY A 274 19.70 11.86 11.42
N TYR A 275 20.49 12.94 11.36
CA TYR A 275 21.82 12.99 12.01
C TYR A 275 21.77 13.04 13.54
N GLU A 276 20.64 13.37 14.16
CA GLU A 276 20.46 13.29 15.61
C GLU A 276 20.35 11.84 16.12
N TYR A 277 20.31 10.84 15.22
CA TYR A 277 20.28 9.43 15.60
C TYR A 277 21.65 8.95 16.14
N TYR A 278 22.75 9.47 15.59
CA TYR A 278 24.12 9.12 15.97
C TYR A 278 24.38 7.61 15.96
N MET A 279 24.17 6.93 14.82
CA MET A 279 24.48 5.48 14.70
C MET A 279 25.95 5.16 15.02
N PHE A 280 26.84 6.14 14.88
CA PHE A 280 28.25 5.99 15.18
C PHE A 280 28.75 7.00 16.22
N PRO A 281 29.73 6.61 17.05
CA PRO A 281 30.31 5.27 17.20
C PRO A 281 29.46 4.36 18.11
N ALA A 282 29.55 3.03 17.89
CA ALA A 282 28.71 1.99 18.49
C ALA A 282 28.83 1.78 20.03
N SER A 283 29.43 2.71 20.78
CA SER A 283 29.67 2.58 22.23
C SER A 283 28.94 3.63 23.08
N GLY A 284 27.96 4.35 22.51
CA GLY A 284 27.24 5.41 23.24
C GLY A 284 28.12 6.60 23.62
N LYS A 285 29.39 6.59 23.21
CA LYS A 285 30.25 7.77 23.25
C LYS A 285 29.90 8.63 22.06
N LYS A 286 29.19 9.73 22.27
CA LYS A 286 29.41 10.90 21.41
C LYS A 286 30.93 11.07 21.32
N VAL A 287 31.47 11.17 20.10
CA VAL A 287 32.91 11.47 19.94
C VAL A 287 33.18 12.73 20.77
N ASP A 288 34.04 12.59 21.79
CA ASP A 288 34.53 13.65 22.70
C ASP A 288 33.48 14.69 23.20
N ASP A 289 32.43 14.26 23.91
CA ASP A 289 31.45 15.15 24.56
C ASP A 289 30.85 16.24 23.64
N VAL A 290 30.09 15.74 22.65
CA VAL A 290 29.18 16.48 21.77
C VAL A 290 29.90 17.15 20.59
N LEU A 291 30.21 16.34 19.58
CA LEU A 291 29.99 16.83 18.22
C LEU A 291 28.51 17.25 18.15
N ASP A 292 28.27 18.54 17.96
CA ASP A 292 26.97 18.99 17.45
C ASP A 292 26.70 18.29 16.10
N VAL A 293 25.49 18.45 15.57
CA VAL A 293 25.09 17.77 14.33
C VAL A 293 26.07 18.04 13.18
N ASP A 294 26.71 19.21 13.14
CA ASP A 294 27.63 19.55 12.05
C ASP A 294 28.99 18.89 12.21
N ALA A 295 29.56 18.92 13.41
CA ALA A 295 30.82 18.24 13.69
C ALA A 295 30.68 16.71 13.53
N TYR A 296 29.47 16.15 13.76
CA TYR A 296 29.19 14.74 13.50
C TYR A 296 29.15 14.39 12.01
N LYS A 297 28.56 15.25 11.18
CA LYS A 297 28.61 15.09 9.71
C LYS A 297 30.05 15.13 9.20
N GLU A 298 30.88 16.03 9.73
CA GLU A 298 32.31 16.09 9.39
C GLU A 298 33.01 14.79 9.76
N TRP A 299 32.80 14.29 10.99
CA TRP A 299 33.36 13.01 11.42
C TRP A 299 32.93 11.84 10.53
N LEU A 300 31.65 11.78 10.14
CA LEU A 300 31.16 10.76 9.20
C LEU A 300 31.90 10.83 7.87
N ALA A 301 32.10 12.03 7.32
CA ALA A 301 32.82 12.23 6.07
C ALA A 301 34.29 11.81 6.16
N GLU A 302 35.00 12.21 7.22
CA GLU A 302 36.40 11.85 7.46
C GLU A 302 36.61 10.33 7.63
N ASN A 303 35.62 9.66 8.22
CA ASN A 303 35.67 8.21 8.49
C ASN A 303 35.01 7.37 7.39
N ASN A 304 34.59 7.99 6.27
CA ASN A 304 33.85 7.36 5.18
C ASN A 304 32.66 6.52 5.69
N LYS A 305 31.90 7.10 6.62
CA LYS A 305 30.68 6.54 7.19
C LYS A 305 29.46 7.28 6.67
N LYS A 306 28.32 6.63 6.82
CA LYS A 306 26.99 7.16 6.48
C LYS A 306 26.09 6.92 7.68
N GLU A 307 25.26 7.88 8.01
CA GLU A 307 24.21 7.70 9.01
C GLU A 307 23.18 6.66 8.52
N TRP A 308 22.40 6.10 9.43
CA TRP A 308 21.38 5.10 9.17
C TRP A 308 20.44 5.52 8.04
N PHE A 309 19.93 6.75 8.06
CA PHE A 309 19.00 7.24 7.04
C PHE A 309 19.62 7.35 5.64
N GLU A 310 20.90 7.72 5.56
CA GLU A 310 21.65 7.76 4.30
C GLU A 310 21.87 6.35 3.75
N GLN A 311 22.10 5.38 4.64
CA GLN A 311 22.24 3.97 4.25
C GLN A 311 20.91 3.35 3.78
N VAL A 312 19.78 3.61 4.45
CA VAL A 312 18.47 3.15 3.94
C VAL A 312 18.06 3.85 2.65
N ALA A 313 18.47 5.10 2.41
CA ALA A 313 18.23 5.76 1.13
C ALA A 313 18.93 5.03 -0.03
N ILE A 314 20.16 4.54 0.18
CA ILE A 314 20.87 3.69 -0.80
C ILE A 314 20.11 2.38 -1.02
N LEU A 315 19.63 1.74 0.05
CA LEU A 315 18.83 0.50 -0.07
C LEU A 315 17.53 0.73 -0.85
N CYS A 316 16.83 1.83 -0.58
CA CYS A 316 15.59 2.18 -1.28
C CYS A 316 15.84 2.45 -2.77
N ALA A 317 16.90 3.19 -3.11
CA ALA A 317 17.28 3.44 -4.50
C ALA A 317 17.67 2.15 -5.24
N GLU A 318 18.41 1.25 -4.59
CA GLU A 318 18.77 -0.05 -5.15
C GLU A 318 17.53 -0.93 -5.36
N PHE A 319 16.60 -0.95 -4.41
CA PHE A 319 15.33 -1.67 -4.53
C PHE A 319 14.47 -1.12 -5.67
N GLU A 320 14.41 0.20 -5.82
CA GLU A 320 13.65 0.86 -6.89
C GLU A 320 14.22 0.50 -8.26
N ALA A 321 15.55 0.52 -8.41
CA ALA A 321 16.22 0.21 -9.68
C ALA A 321 16.18 -1.29 -10.04
N ASN A 322 16.42 -2.16 -9.06
CA ASN A 322 16.74 -3.58 -9.32
C ASN A 322 15.78 -4.58 -8.64
N GLY A 323 14.89 -4.11 -7.77
CA GLY A 323 13.97 -4.96 -7.03
C GLY A 323 14.63 -5.81 -5.94
N PRO A 324 13.89 -6.77 -5.35
CA PRO A 324 14.34 -7.54 -4.19
C PRO A 324 15.52 -8.48 -4.47
N TYR A 325 15.76 -8.88 -5.72
CA TYR A 325 16.82 -9.83 -6.08
C TYR A 325 18.23 -9.31 -5.72
N ASN A 326 18.44 -8.00 -5.83
CA ASN A 326 19.70 -7.35 -5.46
C ASN A 326 19.80 -6.96 -3.98
N MET A 327 18.83 -7.38 -3.16
CA MET A 327 18.87 -7.13 -1.72
C MET A 327 19.20 -8.39 -0.91
N ALA A 328 19.75 -9.43 -1.53
CA ALA A 328 20.14 -10.65 -0.84
C ALA A 328 21.15 -10.38 0.28
N LEU A 329 20.90 -11.01 1.44
CA LEU A 329 21.76 -10.95 2.61
C LEU A 329 22.59 -12.24 2.71
N ASP A 330 23.89 -12.11 2.97
CA ASP A 330 24.76 -13.20 3.41
C ASP A 330 25.44 -12.79 4.72
N ASN A 331 25.40 -13.66 5.74
CA ASN A 331 25.93 -13.38 7.07
C ASN A 331 25.51 -12.00 7.62
N ASN A 332 24.24 -11.63 7.46
CA ASN A 332 23.67 -10.32 7.81
C ASN A 332 24.43 -9.15 7.14
N LYS A 333 24.79 -9.27 5.85
CA LYS A 333 25.33 -8.17 5.05
C LYS A 333 24.73 -8.20 3.66
N PHE A 334 24.37 -7.02 3.14
CA PHE A 334 23.86 -6.91 1.78
C PHE A 334 24.98 -7.22 0.80
N LEU A 335 24.78 -8.23 -0.05
CA LEU A 335 25.81 -8.74 -0.95
C LEU A 335 26.16 -7.76 -2.07
N SER A 336 25.13 -7.17 -2.66
CA SER A 336 25.22 -6.33 -3.87
C SER A 336 25.10 -4.84 -3.60
N VAL A 337 24.81 -4.42 -2.36
CA VAL A 337 24.60 -3.01 -2.02
C VAL A 337 25.84 -2.42 -1.38
N SER A 338 26.67 -1.76 -2.19
CA SER A 338 27.88 -1.10 -1.70
C SER A 338 27.57 0.12 -0.83
N GLY A 339 28.41 0.41 0.17
CA GLY A 339 28.26 1.58 1.04
C GLY A 339 27.19 1.46 2.13
N VAL A 340 26.57 0.28 2.26
CA VAL A 340 25.60 -0.04 3.31
C VAL A 340 26.20 -1.05 4.29
N THR A 341 26.07 -0.76 5.57
CA THR A 341 26.56 -1.59 6.68
C THR A 341 25.45 -2.05 7.62
N ILE A 342 24.32 -1.37 7.62
CA ILE A 342 23.10 -1.83 8.29
C ILE A 342 22.58 -3.11 7.63
N SER A 343 21.95 -3.97 8.42
CA SER A 343 21.45 -5.25 7.94
C SER A 343 20.23 -5.68 8.74
N ASP A 344 19.08 -5.72 8.08
CA ASP A 344 17.89 -6.32 8.64
C ASP A 344 17.04 -6.89 7.49
N ASN A 345 16.72 -8.19 7.57
CA ASN A 345 15.82 -8.85 6.62
C ASN A 345 14.44 -8.17 6.59
N LYS A 346 14.05 -7.49 7.67
CA LYS A 346 12.78 -6.78 7.76
C LYS A 346 12.68 -5.60 6.81
N TYR A 347 13.80 -4.96 6.45
CA TYR A 347 13.82 -3.91 5.42
C TYR A 347 13.37 -4.46 4.07
N ILE A 348 13.88 -5.64 3.69
CA ILE A 348 13.48 -6.33 2.46
C ILE A 348 12.01 -6.74 2.53
N GLN A 349 11.56 -7.24 3.69
CA GLN A 349 10.18 -7.66 3.90
C GLN A 349 9.19 -6.50 3.64
N VAL A 350 9.40 -5.34 4.27
CA VAL A 350 8.47 -4.20 4.12
C VAL A 350 8.53 -3.58 2.72
N LEU A 351 9.70 -3.47 2.10
CA LEU A 351 9.83 -2.97 0.72
C LEU A 351 9.13 -3.89 -0.29
N THR A 352 9.34 -5.21 -0.15
CA THR A 352 8.70 -6.20 -1.01
C THR A 352 7.18 -6.17 -0.85
N GLN A 353 6.69 -6.01 0.38
CA GLN A 353 5.25 -5.91 0.62
C GLN A 353 4.66 -4.61 0.04
N VAL A 354 5.35 -3.47 0.16
CA VAL A 354 4.94 -2.22 -0.50
C VAL A 354 4.78 -2.42 -2.00
N LYS A 355 5.75 -3.08 -2.65
CA LYS A 355 5.66 -3.39 -4.09
C LYS A 355 4.53 -4.37 -4.43
N ALA A 356 4.30 -5.37 -3.59
CA ALA A 356 3.22 -6.35 -3.76
C ALA A 356 1.82 -5.78 -3.52
N ASN A 357 1.71 -4.58 -2.95
CA ASN A 357 0.42 -3.92 -2.74
C ASN A 357 -0.15 -3.28 -4.02
N VAL A 358 0.61 -3.17 -5.10
CA VAL A 358 0.11 -2.72 -6.41
C VAL A 358 -0.62 -3.87 -7.10
N ARG A 359 -1.80 -3.62 -7.68
CA ARG A 359 -2.61 -4.62 -8.39
C ARG A 359 -2.73 -4.31 -9.87
#